data_AF-A0A7J2KWP3-F1
#
_entry.id   AF-A0A7J2KWP3-F1
#
_cell.length_a   1.000
_cell.length_b   1.000
_cell.length_c   1.000
_cell.angle_alpha   90.00
_cell.angle_beta   90.00
_cell.angle_gamma   90.00
#
_symmetry.space_group_name_H-M   'P 1'
#
loop_
_entity.id
_entity.type
_entity.pdbx_description
1 polymer ?
#
loop_
_entity_poly.entity_id
_entity_poly.type
_entity_poly.pdbx_seq_one_letter_code
_entity_poly.pdbx_strand_id
1 'polypeptide(L)' 'RREAMEKFDAIQISIIHRYGGVDIGDNIVLIVAGAEHRKDAFEACRYCIDELKKHVPIWKMEYTKEGEVWVEEHP' A
#
# COMPACT_ATOMS: atom_id res chain seq x y z
N ARG A 1 -7.17 6.62 -3.22
CA ARG A 1 -8.54 6.03 -3.18
C ARG A 1 -9.51 6.68 -4.17
N ARG A 2 -9.95 7.94 -3.95
CA ARG A 2 -10.98 8.58 -4.77
C ARG A 2 -10.66 8.53 -6.26
N GLU A 3 -9.44 8.90 -6.62
CA GLU A 3 -8.98 8.87 -8.00
C GLU A 3 -9.08 7.47 -8.63
N ALA A 4 -8.78 6.40 -7.89
CA ALA A 4 -8.92 5.04 -8.40
C ALA A 4 -10.39 4.67 -8.64
N MET A 5 -11.30 5.12 -7.77
CA MET A 5 -12.74 4.92 -7.97
C MET A 5 -13.25 5.66 -9.20
N GLU A 6 -12.74 6.87 -9.46
CA GLU A 6 -13.08 7.69 -10.62
C GLU A 6 -12.49 7.14 -11.93
N LYS A 7 -11.31 6.49 -11.89
CA LYS A 7 -10.63 5.96 -13.09
C LYS A 7 -11.07 4.55 -13.52
N PHE A 8 -11.51 3.72 -12.58
CA PHE A 8 -11.69 2.28 -12.79
C PHE A 8 -13.05 1.77 -12.34
N ASP A 9 -14.10 2.60 -12.31
CA ASP A 9 -15.47 2.21 -11.94
C ASP A 9 -15.59 1.37 -10.64
N ALA A 10 -14.67 1.58 -9.70
CA ALA A 10 -14.68 0.87 -8.42
C ALA A 10 -15.73 1.47 -7.49
N ILE A 11 -16.63 0.63 -6.98
CA ILE A 11 -17.73 1.03 -6.08
C ILE A 11 -17.17 1.47 -4.72
N GLN A 12 -16.22 0.72 -4.18
CA GLN A 12 -15.65 1.01 -2.87
C GLN A 12 -14.22 0.50 -2.77
N ILE A 13 -13.39 1.26 -2.06
CA ILE A 13 -12.02 0.88 -1.76
C ILE A 13 -11.72 1.17 -0.28
N SER A 14 -11.02 0.25 0.38
CA SER A 14 -10.45 0.44 1.72
C SER A 14 -8.93 0.25 1.65
N ILE A 15 -8.19 1.13 2.31
CA ILE A 15 -6.73 1.11 2.38
C ILE A 15 -6.35 1.24 3.85
N ILE A 16 -5.63 0.26 4.37
CA ILE A 16 -5.12 0.24 5.74
C ILE A 16 -3.63 -0.01 5.66
N HIS A 17 -2.84 0.84 6.34
CA HIS A 17 -1.39 0.70 6.44
C HIS A 17 -1.01 0.67 7.92
N ARG A 18 -0.20 -0.31 8.33
CA ARG A 18 0.32 -0.39 9.70
C ARG A 18 1.46 0.60 9.91
N TYR A 19 1.70 0.99 11.15
CA TYR A 19 2.86 1.78 11.54
C TYR A 19 3.40 1.26 12.88
N GLY A 20 4.64 1.60 13.21
CA GLY A 20 5.34 1.10 14.40
C GLY A 20 6.15 -0.17 14.11
N GLY A 21 6.34 -1.01 15.13
CA GLY A 21 7.07 -2.28 14.99
C GLY A 21 6.30 -3.27 14.11
N VAL A 22 7.00 -3.85 13.14
CA VAL A 22 6.47 -4.84 12.20
C VAL A 22 7.47 -5.98 12.10
N ASP A 23 7.05 -7.19 12.47
CA ASP A 23 7.92 -8.35 12.46
C ASP A 23 8.01 -8.98 11.06
N ILE A 24 9.01 -9.83 10.86
CA ILE A 24 9.18 -10.55 9.60
C ILE A 24 7.95 -11.44 9.36
N GLY A 25 7.32 -11.27 8.20
CA GLY A 25 6.12 -12.00 7.80
C GLY A 25 4.79 -11.32 8.14
N ASP A 26 4.83 -10.18 8.83
CA ASP A 26 3.61 -9.40 9.08
C ASP A 26 3.07 -8.70 7.83
N ASN A 27 1.75 -8.56 7.78
CA ASN A 27 1.08 -7.76 6.76
C ASN A 27 1.25 -6.27 7.05
N ILE A 28 1.95 -5.51 6.20
CA ILE A 28 2.14 -4.07 6.40
C ILE A 28 1.03 -3.21 5.79
N VAL A 29 0.44 -3.65 4.68
CA VAL A 29 -0.59 -2.92 3.94
C VAL A 29 -1.70 -3.87 3.49
N LEU A 30 -2.94 -3.42 3.60
CA LEU A 30 -4.13 -4.08 3.07
C LEU A 30 -4.90 -3.11 2.19
N ILE A 31 -5.17 -3.53 0.96
CA ILE A 31 -6.03 -2.81 0.01
C ILE A 31 -7.15 -3.75 -0.40
N VAL A 32 -8.39 -3.29 -0.27
CA VAL A 32 -9.59 -4.00 -0.70
C VAL A 32 -10.32 -3.12 -1.70
N ALA A 33 -10.63 -3.65 -2.89
CA ALA A 33 -11.40 -2.98 -3.92
C ALA A 33 -12.60 -3.82 -4.31
N GLY A 34 -13.79 -3.21 -4.32
CA GLY A 34 -15.03 -3.80 -4.80
C GLY A 34 -15.53 -3.06 -6.03
N ALA A 35 -15.93 -3.79 -7.06
CA ALA A 35 -16.48 -3.28 -8.31
C ALA A 35 -17.50 -4.29 -8.88
N GLU A 36 -18.33 -3.87 -9.84
CA GLU A 36 -19.29 -4.75 -10.50
C GLU A 36 -18.59 -5.85 -11.31
N HIS A 37 -17.49 -5.50 -11.99
CA HIS A 37 -16.68 -6.43 -12.76
C HIS A 37 -15.31 -6.61 -12.12
N ARG A 38 -14.83 -7.85 -12.11
CA ARG A 38 -13.55 -8.19 -11.47
C ARG A 38 -12.35 -7.40 -12.05
N LYS A 39 -12.38 -7.07 -13.35
CA LYS A 39 -11.29 -6.35 -14.02
C LYS A 39 -11.04 -5.01 -13.33
N ASP A 40 -12.11 -4.26 -13.16
CA ASP A 40 -12.15 -2.94 -12.54
C ASP A 40 -11.62 -2.97 -11.09
N ALA A 41 -12.05 -3.97 -10.32
CA ALA A 41 -11.54 -4.18 -8.96
C ALA A 41 -10.02 -4.46 -8.93
N PHE A 42 -9.51 -5.31 -9.83
CA PHE A 42 -8.08 -5.61 -9.91
C PHE A 42 -7.26 -4.40 -10.35
N GLU A 43 -7.71 -3.68 -11.37
CA GLU A 43 -7.03 -2.48 -11.88
C GLU A 43 -7.01 -1.37 -10.82
N ALA A 44 -8.13 -1.12 -10.14
CA ALA A 44 -8.21 -0.14 -9.05
C ALA A 44 -7.31 -0.51 -7.86
N CYS A 45 -7.28 -1.79 -7.46
CA CYS A 45 -6.44 -2.27 -6.37
C CYS A 45 -4.95 -2.09 -6.69
N ARG A 46 -4.54 -2.49 -7.90
CA ARG A 46 -3.16 -2.31 -8.38
C ARG A 46 -2.77 -0.83 -8.43
N TYR A 47 -3.62 0.01 -9.01
CA TYR A 47 -3.38 1.45 -9.04
C TYR A 47 -3.18 2.03 -7.64
N CYS A 48 -3.99 1.60 -6.66
CA CYS A 48 -3.87 2.09 -5.29
C CYS A 48 -2.51 1.75 -4.65
N ILE A 49 -1.96 0.54 -4.84
CA ILE A 49 -0.66 0.20 -4.25
C ILE A 49 0.48 0.96 -4.94
N ASP A 50 0.41 1.13 -6.26
CA ASP A 50 1.42 1.85 -7.03
C ASP A 50 1.45 3.34 -6.63
N GLU A 51 0.30 3.98 -6.50
CA GLU A 51 0.22 5.39 -6.08
C GLU A 51 0.54 5.58 -4.60
N LEU A 52 0.19 4.62 -3.74
CA LEU A 52 0.56 4.67 -2.31
C LEU A 52 2.07 4.74 -2.16
N LYS A 53 2.83 3.91 -2.89
CA LYS A 53 4.30 3.91 -2.83
C LYS A 53 4.94 5.16 -3.40
N LYS A 54 4.28 5.88 -4.32
CA LYS A 54 4.81 7.13 -4.88
C LYS A 54 4.57 8.35 -4.01
N HIS A 55 3.42 8.38 -3.33
CA HIS A 55 2.93 9.60 -2.70
C HIS A 55 2.97 9.57 -1.18
N VAL A 56 2.92 8.39 -0.56
CA VAL A 56 2.97 8.28 0.89
C VAL A 56 4.43 8.11 1.30
N PRO A 57 5.00 9.07 2.06
CA PRO A 57 6.35 8.91 2.55
C PRO A 57 6.37 7.82 3.61
N ILE A 58 6.88 6.63 3.25
CA ILE A 58 7.02 5.49 4.15
C ILE A 58 8.50 5.35 4.48
N TRP A 59 8.85 5.70 5.73
CA TRP A 59 10.19 5.48 6.24
C TRP A 59 10.26 4.13 6.95
N LYS A 60 11.20 3.28 6.54
CA LYS A 60 11.45 1.99 7.18
C LYS A 60 12.75 2.05 7.96
N MET A 61 12.67 1.84 9.27
CA MET A 61 13.84 1.65 10.13
C MET A 61 13.99 0.17 10.44
N GLU A 62 15.16 -0.39 10.16
CA GLU A 62 15.52 -1.76 10.47
C GLU A 62 16.36 -1.81 11.74
N TYR A 63 16.05 -2.76 12.62
CA TYR A 63 16.82 -3.04 13.82
C TYR A 63 17.70 -4.27 13.54
N THR A 64 19.01 -4.07 13.46
CA THR A 64 19.99 -5.13 13.20
C THR A 64 20.88 -5.35 14.42
N LYS A 65 21.80 -6.33 14.36
CA LYS A 65 22.77 -6.56 15.44
C LYS A 65 23.77 -5.40 15.56
N GLU A 66 23.95 -4.65 14.48
CA GLU A 66 24.86 -3.53 14.35
C GLU A 66 24.23 -2.19 14.76
N GLY A 67 22.89 -2.14 14.93
CA GLY A 67 22.15 -0.97 15.37
C GLY A 67 20.88 -0.70 14.55
N GLU A 68 20.40 0.54 14.62
CA GLU A 68 19.24 1.01 13.86
C GLU A 68 19.69 1.64 12.54
N VAL A 69 19.08 1.21 11.42
CA VAL A 69 19.40 1.72 10.07
C VAL A 69 18.12 2.15 9.37
N TRP A 70 18.09 3.38 8.87
CA TRP A 70 17.02 3.83 7.97
C TRP A 70 17.27 3.28 6.56
N VAL A 71 16.27 2.59 6.03
CA VAL A 71 16.31 2.06 4.66
C VAL A 71 16.02 3.20 3.70
N GLU A 72 16.95 3.46 2.79
CA GLU A 72 16.71 4.33 1.63
C GLU A 72 15.86 3.61 0.60
N GLU A 73 14.96 4.33 -0.06
CA GLU A 73 14.19 3.75 -1.16
C GLU A 73 15.16 3.35 -2.29
N HIS A 74 15.17 2.06 -2.63
CA HIS A 74 15.76 1.62 -3.88
C HIS A 74 14.81 2.02 -5.03
N PRO A 75 15.28 2.73 -6.06
CA PRO A 75 14.48 3.06 -7.24
C PRO A 75 14.02 1.81 -8.01
#